data_AF-A0A397UM07-F1
#
_entry.id   AF-A0A397UM07-F1
#
_cell.length_a   1.000
_cell.length_b   1.000
_cell.length_c   1.000
_cell.angle_alpha   90.00
_cell.angle_beta   90.00
_cell.angle_gamma   90.00
#
_symmetry.space_group_name_H-M   'P 1'
#
loop_
_entity.id
_entity.type
_entity.pdbx_description
1 polymer ?
#
loop_
_entity_poly.entity_id
_entity_poly.type
_entity_poly.pdbx_seq_one_letter_code
_entity_poly.pdbx_strand_id
1 'polypeptide(L)'
;MDRKNFIVSFTLIVLFILAHVEKAHWCHPAGDYCTNYNNSCGAQIVEATWTGGWNKANWLVYLNITVSSLTSYPQAVGHFTFSDEKGHNYRWLQDPEFTNCDCGTSCKYQQNPYSKRWWLYDPYKTPPQGAWFDVWISVYWSCEDNGDKAIECLSEDIHYRGQNNNNVYLPGSSSQ
;
A
#
# COMPACT_ATOMS: atom_id res chain seq x y z
N MET A 1 -25.69 -32.27 31.38
CA MET A 1 -26.03 -31.05 30.61
C MET A 1 -27.39 -31.30 29.98
N ASP A 2 -28.42 -30.54 30.36
CA ASP A 2 -29.79 -30.78 29.88
C ASP A 2 -29.89 -30.62 28.36
N ARG A 3 -30.63 -31.53 27.70
CA ARG A 3 -30.80 -31.54 26.23
C ARG A 3 -31.23 -30.17 25.69
N LYS A 4 -32.06 -29.45 26.43
CA LYS A 4 -32.53 -28.10 26.08
C LYS A 4 -31.38 -27.07 26.10
N ASN A 5 -30.50 -27.14 27.10
CA ASN A 5 -29.37 -26.21 27.25
C ASN A 5 -28.28 -26.50 26.20
N PHE A 6 -28.08 -27.77 25.84
CA PHE A 6 -27.18 -28.16 24.75
C PHE A 6 -27.66 -27.62 23.40
N ILE A 7 -28.96 -27.77 23.08
CA ILE A 7 -29.52 -27.25 21.83
C ILE A 7 -29.37 -25.73 21.77
N VAL A 8 -29.75 -24.99 22.82
CA VAL A 8 -29.64 -23.52 22.85
C VAL A 8 -28.18 -23.06 22.70
N SER A 9 -27.24 -23.69 23.40
CA SER A 9 -25.82 -23.37 23.30
C SER A 9 -25.25 -23.67 21.92
N PHE A 10 -25.59 -24.81 21.32
CA PHE A 10 -25.15 -25.18 19.99
C PHE A 10 -25.71 -24.22 18.92
N THR A 11 -26.98 -23.85 19.00
CA THR A 11 -27.59 -22.90 18.06
C THR A 11 -26.95 -21.51 18.17
N LEU A 12 -26.64 -21.04 19.38
CA LEU A 12 -25.95 -19.76 19.57
C LEU A 12 -24.53 -19.77 19.01
N ILE A 13 -23.77 -20.87 19.22
CA ILE A 13 -22.42 -21.02 18.66
C ILE A 13 -22.48 -21.07 17.12
N VAL A 14 -23.41 -21.82 16.55
CA VAL A 14 -23.59 -21.90 15.10
C VAL A 14 -24.00 -20.55 14.52
N LEU A 15 -24.90 -19.80 15.16
CA LEU A 15 -25.25 -18.44 14.74
C LEU A 15 -24.07 -17.47 14.88
N PHE A 16 -23.25 -17.60 15.93
CA PHE A 16 -22.02 -16.81 16.07
C PHE A 16 -21.04 -17.12 14.95
N ILE A 17 -20.80 -18.41 14.65
CA ILE A 17 -19.93 -18.84 13.56
C ILE A 17 -20.51 -18.37 12.23
N LEU A 18 -21.79 -18.56 11.94
CA LEU A 18 -22.42 -18.12 10.68
C LEU A 18 -22.47 -16.59 10.54
N ALA A 19 -22.63 -15.84 11.63
CA ALA A 19 -22.56 -14.37 11.61
C ALA A 19 -21.12 -13.85 11.48
N HIS A 20 -20.11 -14.62 11.90
CA HIS A 20 -18.69 -14.30 11.67
C HIS A 20 -18.16 -14.91 10.37
N VAL A 21 -18.90 -15.83 9.75
CA VAL A 21 -18.77 -16.21 8.34
C VAL A 21 -19.56 -15.19 7.53
N GLU A 22 -19.23 -13.90 7.72
CA GLU A 22 -19.21 -13.05 6.55
C GLU A 22 -18.28 -13.78 5.57
N LYS A 23 -18.74 -14.02 4.34
CA LYS A 23 -17.76 -14.15 3.27
C LYS A 23 -17.01 -12.83 3.27
N ALA A 24 -15.93 -12.76 4.04
CA ALA A 24 -14.88 -11.83 3.80
C ALA A 24 -14.35 -12.26 2.43
N HIS A 25 -14.97 -11.77 1.38
CA HIS A 25 -14.32 -11.60 0.10
C HIS A 25 -13.30 -10.52 0.40
N TRP A 26 -12.13 -10.93 0.87
CA TRP A 26 -11.10 -10.00 1.31
C TRP A 26 -10.74 -9.21 0.05
N CYS A 27 -11.08 -7.93 0.08
CA CYS A 27 -10.89 -7.01 -1.03
C CYS A 27 -9.40 -6.67 -1.18
N HIS A 28 -8.59 -7.68 -1.50
CA HIS A 28 -7.16 -7.54 -1.63
C HIS A 28 -6.76 -7.79 -3.10
N PRO A 29 -5.98 -6.88 -3.70
CA PRO A 29 -5.36 -7.12 -4.99
C PRO A 29 -4.45 -8.35 -4.90
N ALA A 30 -4.52 -9.21 -5.91
CA ALA A 30 -3.54 -10.23 -6.21
C ALA A 30 -3.02 -9.99 -7.61
N GLY A 31 -1.71 -9.93 -7.76
CA GLY A 31 -1.06 -9.56 -9.01
C GLY A 31 -0.55 -10.77 -9.75
N ASP A 32 -0.91 -10.87 -11.02
CA ASP A 32 -0.15 -11.64 -12.00
C ASP A 32 0.89 -10.73 -12.67
N TYR A 33 2.06 -11.30 -12.96
CA TYR A 33 3.15 -10.55 -13.56
C TYR A 33 2.74 -10.00 -14.94
N CYS A 34 2.96 -8.70 -15.17
CA CYS A 34 2.63 -8.09 -16.45
C CYS A 34 3.52 -8.62 -17.59
N THR A 35 2.92 -9.28 -18.59
CA THR A 35 3.64 -9.92 -19.71
C THR A 35 3.64 -9.09 -21.01
N ASN A 36 3.52 -7.76 -20.93
CA ASN A 36 3.28 -6.85 -22.06
C ASN A 36 1.98 -7.13 -22.84
N TYR A 37 1.06 -7.92 -22.27
CA TYR A 37 -0.27 -8.11 -22.84
C TYR A 37 -0.95 -6.73 -22.99
N ASN A 38 -1.28 -6.37 -24.24
CA ASN A 38 -1.85 -5.08 -24.64
C ASN A 38 -0.99 -3.82 -24.35
N ASN A 39 0.35 -3.93 -24.28
CA ASN A 39 1.24 -2.80 -23.95
C ASN A 39 0.88 -2.10 -22.62
N SER A 40 0.25 -2.83 -21.69
CA SER A 40 -0.29 -2.25 -20.45
C SER A 40 0.74 -2.07 -19.32
N CYS A 41 1.96 -2.59 -19.51
CA CYS A 41 3.09 -2.44 -18.57
C CYS A 41 3.87 -1.15 -18.81
N GLY A 42 4.77 -0.83 -17.89
CA GLY A 42 5.55 0.41 -17.89
C GLY A 42 5.11 1.36 -16.78
N ALA A 43 4.74 0.81 -15.62
CA ALA A 43 4.60 1.62 -14.42
C ALA A 43 5.97 2.19 -14.02
N GLN A 44 5.97 3.38 -13.44
CA GLN A 44 7.17 4.03 -12.94
C GLN A 44 6.84 4.92 -11.75
N ILE A 45 7.80 5.04 -10.84
CA ILE A 45 7.77 6.06 -9.80
C ILE A 45 8.36 7.32 -10.41
N VAL A 46 7.51 8.34 -10.59
CA VAL A 46 7.92 9.63 -11.16
C VAL A 46 8.63 10.47 -10.12
N GLU A 47 8.15 10.41 -8.88
CA GLU A 47 8.69 11.19 -7.77
C GLU A 47 8.51 10.42 -6.45
N ALA A 48 9.54 10.47 -5.60
CA ALA A 48 9.45 10.05 -4.21
C ALA A 48 10.12 11.13 -3.34
N THR A 49 9.33 11.81 -2.51
CA THR A 49 9.79 12.97 -1.74
C THR A 49 9.45 12.83 -0.27
N TRP A 50 10.49 12.95 0.55
CA TRP A 50 10.43 12.95 2.01
C TRP A 50 9.95 14.30 2.54
N THR A 51 9.01 14.31 3.46
CA THR A 51 8.47 15.52 4.09
C THR A 51 8.27 15.31 5.58
N GLY A 52 8.45 16.36 6.39
CA GLY A 52 8.19 16.32 7.83
C GLY A 52 7.17 17.39 8.22
N GLY A 53 6.41 17.13 9.28
CA GLY A 53 5.45 18.11 9.79
C GLY A 53 4.84 17.73 11.13
N TRP A 54 4.28 18.74 11.81
CA TRP A 54 3.49 18.53 13.02
C TRP A 54 2.07 18.05 12.67
N ASN A 55 1.63 16.99 13.32
CA ASN A 55 0.19 16.73 13.50
C ASN A 55 -0.27 17.32 14.85
N LYS A 56 -1.53 17.11 15.24
CA LYS A 56 -2.10 17.65 16.48
C LYS A 56 -1.37 17.24 17.78
N ALA A 57 -0.52 16.21 17.76
CA ALA A 57 0.13 15.66 18.95
C ALA A 57 1.65 15.42 18.80
N ASN A 58 2.13 15.07 17.61
CA ASN A 58 3.49 14.58 17.36
C ASN A 58 4.05 15.11 16.04
N TRP A 59 5.38 15.13 15.93
CA TRP A 59 6.08 15.27 14.66
C TRP A 59 6.00 13.96 13.88
N LEU A 60 5.60 14.05 12.61
CA LEU A 60 5.53 12.92 11.70
C LEU A 60 6.38 13.18 10.47
N VAL A 61 6.93 12.10 9.94
CA VAL A 61 7.62 12.09 8.65
C VAL A 61 6.78 11.30 7.67
N TYR A 62 6.75 11.76 6.43
CA TYR A 62 5.99 11.17 5.35
C TYR A 62 6.86 11.00 4.12
N LEU A 63 6.63 9.90 3.41
CA LEU A 63 7.12 9.70 2.05
C LEU A 63 5.94 9.89 1.10
N ASN A 64 6.01 10.92 0.27
CA ASN A 64 5.05 11.14 -0.80
C ASN A 64 5.58 10.46 -2.06
N ILE A 65 4.79 9.55 -2.63
CA ILE A 65 5.17 8.82 -3.83
C ILE A 65 4.13 9.07 -4.91
N THR A 66 4.65 9.38 -6.10
CA THR A 66 3.89 9.60 -7.32
C THR A 66 4.21 8.49 -8.31
N VAL A 67 3.21 7.69 -8.64
CA VAL A 67 3.29 6.59 -9.61
C VAL A 67 2.57 6.99 -10.88
N SER A 68 3.15 6.67 -12.02
CA SER A 68 2.52 6.80 -13.33
C SER A 68 2.63 5.48 -14.09
N SER A 69 1.73 5.28 -15.05
CA SER A 69 1.85 4.26 -16.08
C SER A 69 1.51 4.89 -17.43
N LEU A 70 2.10 4.42 -18.52
CA LEU A 70 1.90 5.04 -19.84
C LEU A 70 0.53 4.73 -20.46
N THR A 71 -0.02 3.56 -20.15
CA THR A 71 -1.14 2.96 -20.89
C THR A 71 -2.27 2.49 -19.98
N SER A 72 -2.01 2.39 -18.68
CA SER A 72 -2.96 1.96 -17.67
C SER A 72 -3.00 2.95 -16.51
N TYR A 73 -4.12 3.00 -15.78
CA TYR A 73 -4.22 3.80 -14.56
C TYR A 73 -3.95 2.89 -13.36
N PRO A 74 -2.98 3.21 -12.48
CA PRO A 74 -2.75 2.45 -11.26
C PRO A 74 -4.03 2.40 -10.40
N GLN A 75 -4.50 1.20 -10.05
CA GLN A 75 -5.68 0.99 -9.19
C GLN A 75 -5.30 0.69 -7.75
N ALA A 76 -4.22 -0.05 -7.56
CA ALA A 76 -3.73 -0.50 -6.26
C ALA A 76 -2.20 -0.41 -6.20
N VAL A 77 -1.67 -0.39 -4.98
CA VAL A 77 -0.23 -0.47 -4.72
C VAL A 77 0.04 -1.36 -3.51
N GLY A 78 1.17 -2.05 -3.51
CA GLY A 78 1.50 -3.05 -2.50
C GLY A 78 2.99 -3.34 -2.39
N HIS A 79 3.33 -4.28 -1.51
CA HIS A 79 4.69 -4.75 -1.23
C HIS A 79 5.74 -3.64 -1.08
N PHE A 80 5.31 -2.51 -0.52
CA PHE A 80 6.13 -1.33 -0.47
C PHE A 80 7.27 -1.52 0.54
N THR A 81 8.49 -1.50 0.03
CA THR A 81 9.73 -1.54 0.80
C THR A 81 10.62 -0.33 0.51
N PHE A 82 11.45 0.00 1.49
CA PHE A 82 12.43 1.07 1.44
C PHE A 82 13.73 0.62 2.06
N SER A 83 14.82 1.16 1.54
CA SER A 83 16.12 1.15 2.20
C SER A 83 16.91 2.43 1.95
N ASP A 84 17.85 2.74 2.82
CA ASP A 84 18.81 3.82 2.60
C ASP A 84 20.27 3.39 2.80
N GLU A 85 21.20 4.28 2.43
CA GLU A 85 22.65 4.05 2.55
C GLU A 85 23.15 4.04 4.01
N LYS A 86 22.30 4.40 4.98
CA LYS A 86 22.61 4.31 6.41
C LYS A 86 22.22 2.97 7.01
N GLY A 87 21.65 2.07 6.19
CA GLY A 87 21.26 0.73 6.61
C GLY A 87 19.87 0.67 7.23
N HIS A 88 19.08 1.74 7.14
CA HIS A 88 17.67 1.66 7.48
C HIS A 88 16.93 0.86 6.41
N ASN A 89 16.07 -0.05 6.82
CA ASN A 89 15.12 -0.71 5.94
C ASN A 89 13.73 -0.76 6.57
N TYR A 90 12.69 -0.69 5.74
CA TYR A 90 11.32 -0.79 6.23
C TYR A 90 10.39 -1.35 5.16
N ARG A 91 9.38 -2.11 5.59
CA ARG A 91 8.28 -2.60 4.74
C ARG A 91 6.96 -2.08 5.30
N TRP A 92 6.29 -1.18 4.57
CA TRP A 92 5.03 -0.55 5.01
C TRP A 92 3.80 -1.36 4.64
N LEU A 93 3.69 -1.76 3.39
CA LEU A 93 2.54 -2.49 2.86
C LEU A 93 2.99 -3.92 2.60
N GLN A 94 2.79 -4.79 3.59
CA GLN A 94 3.02 -6.22 3.37
C GLN A 94 2.01 -6.78 2.37
N ASP A 95 0.76 -6.32 2.50
CA ASP A 95 -0.36 -6.65 1.64
C ASP A 95 -0.71 -5.45 0.72
N PRO A 96 -1.13 -5.70 -0.53
CA PRO A 96 -1.58 -4.66 -1.44
C PRO A 96 -2.87 -3.97 -0.98
N GLU A 97 -2.99 -2.69 -1.25
CA GLU A 97 -4.16 -1.86 -0.95
C GLU A 97 -4.66 -1.19 -2.23
N PHE A 98 -5.97 -1.14 -2.41
CA PHE A 98 -6.59 -0.30 -3.42
C PHE A 98 -6.48 1.18 -3.04
N THR A 99 -5.97 2.01 -3.95
CA THR A 99 -5.65 3.41 -3.64
C THR A 99 -6.30 4.42 -4.56
N ASN A 100 -6.74 3.99 -5.76
CA ASN A 100 -7.38 4.87 -6.75
C ASN A 100 -8.86 4.49 -6.97
N CYS A 101 -9.23 3.23 -6.75
CA CYS A 101 -10.60 2.72 -6.87
C CYS A 101 -10.93 1.79 -5.69
N ASP A 102 -12.18 1.36 -5.55
CA ASP A 102 -12.55 0.34 -4.57
C ASP A 102 -12.68 -1.03 -5.26
N CYS A 103 -12.00 -2.04 -4.72
CA CYS A 103 -12.32 -3.46 -4.94
C CYS A 103 -12.47 -3.94 -6.39
N GLY A 104 -11.48 -3.69 -7.25
CA GLY A 104 -11.53 -4.16 -8.65
C GLY A 104 -12.62 -3.49 -9.50
N THR A 105 -13.38 -2.53 -8.97
CA THR A 105 -14.32 -1.77 -9.79
C THR A 105 -13.58 -0.68 -10.56
N SER A 106 -13.91 -0.54 -11.85
CA SER A 106 -13.50 0.64 -12.62
C SER A 106 -14.20 1.86 -12.03
N CYS A 107 -13.46 2.72 -11.35
CA CYS A 107 -14.00 3.94 -10.78
C CYS A 107 -13.92 5.09 -11.81
N LYS A 108 -14.92 5.99 -11.78
CA LYS A 108 -15.09 7.07 -12.77
C LYS A 108 -13.92 8.09 -12.79
N TYR A 109 -13.04 8.05 -11.79
CA TYR A 109 -12.00 9.06 -11.56
C TYR A 109 -10.64 8.46 -11.21
N GLN A 110 -10.15 7.55 -12.05
CA GLN A 110 -8.77 7.05 -11.93
C GLN A 110 -7.76 8.16 -12.24
N GLN A 111 -6.88 8.46 -11.29
CA GLN A 111 -5.77 9.40 -11.48
C GLN A 111 -4.53 8.71 -12.04
N ASN A 112 -3.88 9.35 -13.01
CA ASN A 112 -2.55 8.96 -13.50
C ASN A 112 -1.83 10.23 -14.00
N PRO A 113 -0.72 10.65 -13.38
CA PRO A 113 -0.08 10.03 -12.23
C PRO A 113 -0.96 10.06 -10.96
N TYR A 114 -0.79 9.06 -10.10
CA TYR A 114 -1.42 8.95 -8.80
C TYR A 114 -0.38 9.24 -7.70
N SER A 115 -0.78 9.99 -6.67
CA SER A 115 0.10 10.33 -5.55
C SER A 115 -0.49 9.89 -4.21
N LYS A 116 0.26 9.11 -3.42
CA LYS A 116 -0.09 8.78 -2.02
C LYS A 116 0.95 9.32 -1.06
N ARG A 117 0.48 9.82 0.08
CA ARG A 117 1.32 10.14 1.23
C ARG A 117 1.32 8.97 2.19
N TRP A 118 2.50 8.45 2.49
CA TRP A 118 2.70 7.36 3.43
C TRP A 118 3.40 7.87 4.67
N TRP A 119 2.76 7.75 5.84
CA TRP A 119 3.35 8.18 7.09
C TRP A 119 4.31 7.14 7.64
N LEU A 120 5.38 7.62 8.25
CA LEU A 120 6.22 6.86 9.15
C LEU A 120 5.92 7.25 10.58
N TYR A 121 5.98 6.24 11.44
CA TYR A 121 5.87 6.42 12.87
C TYR A 121 7.16 6.99 13.49
N ASP A 122 8.32 6.79 12.84
CA ASP A 122 9.62 7.11 13.41
C ASP A 122 10.49 7.97 12.46
N PRO A 123 10.70 9.26 12.78
CA PRO A 123 11.57 10.16 12.02
C PRO A 123 13.02 9.68 11.95
N TYR A 124 13.51 8.94 12.95
CA TYR A 124 14.90 8.49 12.99
C TYR A 124 15.21 7.36 11.99
N LYS A 125 14.18 6.71 11.44
CA LYS A 125 14.32 5.72 10.37
C LYS A 125 14.28 6.31 8.96
N THR A 126 14.18 7.64 8.87
CA THR A 126 14.15 8.35 7.60
C THR A 126 15.58 8.62 7.13
N PRO A 127 15.86 8.60 5.80
CA PRO A 127 17.16 9.00 5.30
C PRO A 127 17.52 10.41 5.77
N PRO A 128 18.74 10.65 6.25
CA PRO A 128 19.22 12.00 6.50
C PRO A 128 19.12 12.89 5.26
N GLN A 129 19.08 14.20 5.46
CA GLN A 129 19.19 15.14 4.34
C GLN A 129 20.50 14.89 3.58
N GLY A 130 20.41 14.75 2.26
CA GLY A 130 21.51 14.40 1.36
C GLY A 130 21.76 12.90 1.22
N ALA A 131 21.12 12.03 1.99
CA ALA A 131 21.28 10.59 1.85
C ALA A 131 20.49 10.04 0.65
N TRP A 132 21.06 9.07 -0.05
CA TRP A 132 20.34 8.31 -1.06
C TRP A 132 19.46 7.25 -0.42
N PHE A 133 18.35 6.97 -1.10
CA PHE A 133 17.42 5.93 -0.73
C PHE A 133 16.84 5.23 -1.94
N ASP A 134 16.38 4.00 -1.70
CA ASP A 134 15.74 3.13 -2.66
C ASP A 134 14.32 2.81 -2.18
N VAL A 135 13.39 2.76 -3.12
CA VAL A 135 11.99 2.40 -2.93
C VAL A 135 11.63 1.30 -3.92
N TRP A 136 10.97 0.25 -3.44
CA TRP A 136 10.33 -0.76 -4.29
C TRP A 136 8.86 -0.86 -3.97
N ILE A 137 8.02 -0.90 -4.99
CA ILE A 137 6.56 -0.94 -4.90
C ILE A 137 6.02 -1.85 -5.99
N SER A 138 5.02 -2.66 -5.67
CA SER A 138 4.20 -3.36 -6.65
C SER A 138 3.02 -2.47 -7.03
N VAL A 139 2.82 -2.23 -8.32
CA VAL A 139 1.72 -1.42 -8.85
C VAL A 139 0.73 -2.36 -9.55
N TYR A 140 -0.55 -2.16 -9.30
CA TYR A 140 -1.62 -3.03 -9.81
C TYR A 140 -2.61 -2.25 -10.67
N TRP A 141 -3.04 -2.85 -11.77
CA TRP A 141 -4.06 -2.29 -12.68
C TRP A 141 -4.81 -3.41 -13.40
N SER A 142 -5.82 -3.03 -14.19
CA SER A 142 -6.75 -3.96 -14.82
C SER A 142 -7.29 -5.00 -13.84
N CYS A 143 -7.61 -4.54 -12.63
CA CYS A 143 -8.13 -5.37 -11.56
C CYS A 143 -9.58 -5.77 -11.85
N GLU A 144 -9.90 -7.06 -11.78
CA GLU A 144 -11.21 -7.63 -12.06
C GLU A 144 -11.65 -8.55 -10.91
N ASP A 145 -12.89 -8.38 -10.45
CA ASP A 145 -13.50 -9.28 -9.48
C ASP A 145 -14.14 -10.47 -10.20
N ASN A 146 -13.43 -11.60 -10.20
CA ASN A 146 -13.90 -12.85 -10.80
C ASN A 146 -14.70 -13.74 -9.82
N GLY A 147 -15.06 -13.21 -8.64
CA GLY A 147 -15.77 -13.95 -7.59
C GLY A 147 -14.86 -14.85 -6.73
N ASP A 148 -13.55 -14.70 -6.88
CA ASP A 148 -12.53 -15.43 -6.14
C ASP A 148 -12.27 -14.83 -4.74
N LYS A 149 -11.29 -15.39 -4.03
CA LYS A 149 -10.90 -14.90 -2.69
C LYS A 149 -10.10 -13.59 -2.73
N ALA A 150 -9.57 -13.25 -3.90
CA ALA A 150 -8.74 -12.09 -4.17
C ALA A 150 -9.20 -11.41 -5.46
N ILE A 151 -8.90 -10.12 -5.63
CA ILE A 151 -9.14 -9.41 -6.88
C ILE A 151 -7.94 -9.62 -7.80
N GLU A 152 -8.15 -10.27 -8.93
CA GLU A 152 -7.08 -10.52 -9.91
C GLU A 152 -6.72 -9.23 -10.61
N CYS A 153 -5.43 -8.90 -10.65
CA CYS A 153 -4.89 -7.70 -11.25
C CYS A 153 -3.65 -8.06 -12.07
N LEU A 154 -3.35 -7.24 -13.08
CA LEU A 154 -1.99 -7.18 -13.60
C LEU A 154 -1.12 -6.39 -12.62
N SER A 155 0.15 -6.79 -12.50
CA SER A 155 1.09 -6.15 -11.59
C SER A 155 2.49 -6.01 -12.15
N GLU A 156 3.20 -4.99 -11.69
CA GLU A 156 4.61 -4.77 -11.98
C GLU A 156 5.32 -4.25 -10.73
N ASP A 157 6.48 -4.84 -10.45
CA ASP A 157 7.37 -4.41 -9.37
C ASP A 157 8.33 -3.37 -9.94
N ILE A 158 8.28 -2.17 -9.38
CA ILE A 158 9.07 -1.03 -9.85
C ILE A 158 9.99 -0.53 -8.75
N HIS A 159 11.13 0.01 -9.16
CA HIS A 159 12.17 0.54 -8.29
C HIS A 159 12.43 2.01 -8.59
N TYR A 160 12.75 2.77 -7.54
CA TYR A 160 13.19 4.14 -7.63
C TYR A 160 14.35 4.39 -6.70
N ARG A 161 15.37 5.11 -7.18
CA ARG A 161 16.44 5.65 -6.37
C ARG A 161 16.36 7.17 -6.36
N GLY A 162 16.32 7.76 -5.17
CA GLY A 162 16.27 9.20 -4.96
C GLY A 162 17.21 9.67 -3.87
N GLN A 163 17.34 10.99 -3.73
CA GLN A 163 18.11 11.61 -2.66
C GLN A 163 17.15 12.43 -1.78
N ASN A 164 17.23 12.29 -0.46
CA ASN A 164 16.42 13.09 0.43
C ASN A 164 16.96 14.53 0.47
N ASN A 165 16.35 15.44 -0.27
CA ASN A 165 16.78 16.84 -0.29
C ASN A 165 16.20 17.70 0.84
N ASN A 166 15.29 17.15 1.64
CA ASN A 166 14.53 17.89 2.64
C ASN A 166 15.05 17.62 4.05
N ASN A 167 15.14 18.68 4.86
CA ASN A 167 15.27 18.51 6.30
C ASN A 167 13.90 18.15 6.89
N VAL A 168 13.73 16.87 7.20
CA VAL A 168 12.47 16.28 7.69
C VAL A 168 12.51 16.02 9.20
N TYR A 169 13.60 16.38 9.87
CA TYR A 169 13.73 16.26 11.31
C TYR A 169 13.11 17.47 12.02
N LEU A 170 12.86 17.30 13.32
CA LEU A 170 12.38 18.37 14.18
C LEU A 170 13.33 19.58 14.11
N PRO A 171 12.79 20.81 14.13
CA PRO A 171 13.61 22.01 14.27
C PRO A 171 14.50 21.90 15.52
N GLY A 172 15.83 21.91 15.34
CA GLY A 172 16.80 21.80 16.43
C GLY A 172 17.36 20.39 16.67
N SER A 173 16.85 19.35 16.02
CA SER A 173 17.52 18.04 15.96
C SER A 173 18.40 17.96 14.71
N SER A 174 19.72 17.87 14.88
CA SER A 174 20.64 17.54 13.78
C SER A 174 20.56 16.04 13.50
N SER A 175 20.57 15.66 12.22
CA SER A 175 20.85 14.30 11.78
C SER A 175 22.17 13.86 12.42
N GLN A 176 22.12 12.90 13.36
CA GLN A 176 23.34 12.26 13.87
C GLN A 176 23.84 11.24 12.85
#